data_AF-A0A8J7IK42-F1
#
_entry.id   AF-A0A8J7IK42-F1
#
_cell.length_a   1.000
_cell.length_b   1.000
_cell.length_c   1.000
_cell.angle_alpha   90.00
_cell.angle_beta   90.00
_cell.angle_gamma   90.00
#
_symmetry.space_group_name_H-M   'P 1'
#
loop_
_entity.id
_entity.type
_entity.pdbx_description
1 polymer ?
#
loop_
_entity_poly.entity_id
_entity_poly.type
_entity_poly.pdbx_seq_one_letter_code
_entity_poly.pdbx_strand_id
1 'polypeptide(L)'
;TRVYEMKPFCRGTKVTVIGAISIKKVVALMTINNSMDSQAFEVFIEKFLLPQLWSGAVVVMDNLPAHKLASIEPMIESVGAKVLCLSPYSPDFNPIELWWSQLKSFLRTFSPTTTEIVDKVISVALYLMNPQHLKNWFTNCCYCTS
;
A
#
# COMPACT_ATOMS: atom_id res chain seq x y z
N THR A 1 -27.25 21.28 7.20
CA THR A 1 -27.57 21.05 5.78
C THR A 1 -27.06 19.68 5.38
N ARG A 2 -27.91 18.77 4.89
CA ARG A 2 -27.45 17.48 4.34
C ARG A 2 -26.90 17.72 2.94
N VAL A 3 -25.66 17.32 2.70
CA VAL A 3 -25.06 17.34 1.37
C VAL A 3 -25.37 16.00 0.70
N TYR A 4 -26.05 16.05 -0.43
CA TYR A 4 -26.37 14.87 -1.23
C TYR A 4 -25.30 14.70 -2.29
N GLU A 5 -24.60 13.56 -2.29
CA GLU A 5 -23.61 13.20 -3.30
C GLU A 5 -24.31 12.36 -4.38
N MET A 6 -24.21 12.77 -5.66
CA MET A 6 -24.65 11.94 -6.78
C MET A 6 -23.67 10.77 -6.95
N LYS A 7 -24.13 9.55 -6.63
CA LYS A 7 -23.37 8.33 -6.96
C LYS A 7 -23.64 7.94 -8.43
N PRO A 8 -22.59 7.73 -9.24
CA PRO A 8 -22.75 7.19 -10.59
C PRO A 8 -23.45 5.83 -10.56
N PHE A 9 -24.41 5.62 -11.45
CA PHE A 9 -25.16 4.37 -11.58
C PHE A 9 -24.33 3.23 -12.20
N CYS A 10 -23.30 3.56 -12.98
CA CYS A 10 -22.42 2.59 -13.63
C CYS A 10 -21.19 2.28 -12.78
N ARG A 11 -20.74 1.01 -12.76
CA ARG A 11 -19.44 0.66 -12.19
C ARG A 11 -18.33 1.32 -13.01
N GLY A 12 -17.61 2.25 -12.39
CA GLY A 12 -16.40 2.84 -12.98
C GLY A 12 -15.27 1.80 -13.12
N THR A 13 -14.24 2.17 -13.88
CA THR A 13 -13.01 1.40 -14.02
C THR A 13 -12.36 1.16 -12.66
N LYS A 14 -11.97 -0.08 -12.37
CA LYS A 14 -11.28 -0.40 -11.12
C LYS A 14 -9.80 -0.08 -11.26
N VAL A 15 -9.24 0.58 -10.24
CA VAL A 15 -7.81 0.83 -10.12
C VAL A 15 -7.33 0.10 -8.87
N THR A 16 -6.34 -0.76 -9.03
CA THR A 16 -5.67 -1.45 -7.92
C THR A 16 -4.35 -0.76 -7.65
N VAL A 17 -4.08 -0.46 -6.38
CA VAL A 17 -2.84 0.17 -5.94
C VAL A 17 -2.13 -0.81 -5.01
N ILE A 18 -0.86 -1.08 -5.29
CA ILE A 18 0.01 -1.96 -4.53
C ILE A 18 1.11 -1.09 -3.94
N GLY A 19 1.33 -1.17 -2.64
CA GLY A 19 2.27 -0.27 -1.98
C GLY A 19 2.95 -0.89 -0.77
N ALA A 20 4.05 -0.26 -0.37
CA ALA A 20 4.78 -0.56 0.84
C ALA A 20 5.11 0.74 1.57
N ILE A 21 4.95 0.75 2.88
CA ILE A 21 5.27 1.90 3.72
C ILE A 21 6.28 1.54 4.80
N SER A 22 7.03 2.55 5.24
CA SER A 22 7.92 2.49 6.39
C SER A 22 7.55 3.59 7.38
N ILE A 23 8.14 3.55 8.57
CA ILE A 23 7.98 4.60 9.59
C ILE A 23 8.36 5.99 9.05
N LYS A 24 9.24 6.07 8.04
CA LYS A 24 9.78 7.34 7.52
C LYS A 24 9.11 7.82 6.23
N LYS A 25 8.73 6.91 5.34
CA LYS A 25 8.21 7.22 4.01
C LYS A 25 7.36 6.09 3.42
N VAL A 26 6.56 6.41 2.40
CA VAL A 26 6.12 5.40 1.42
C VAL A 26 7.35 4.91 0.67
N VAL A 27 7.57 3.60 0.71
CA VAL A 27 8.76 2.97 0.15
C VAL A 27 8.58 2.70 -1.34
N ALA A 28 7.43 2.15 -1.72
CA ALA A 28 7.11 1.78 -3.08
C ALA A 28 5.61 1.89 -3.33
N LEU A 29 5.23 2.21 -4.57
CA LEU A 29 3.84 2.25 -5.02
C LEU A 29 3.74 1.88 -6.50
N MET A 30 2.76 1.07 -6.86
CA MET A 30 2.43 0.70 -8.23
C MET A 30 0.92 0.71 -8.42
N THR A 31 0.46 1.34 -9.50
CA THR A 31 -0.94 1.36 -9.90
C THR A 31 -1.15 0.42 -11.08
N ILE A 32 -2.24 -0.37 -11.07
CA ILE A 32 -2.67 -1.20 -12.20
C ILE A 32 -4.18 -1.02 -12.46
N ASN A 33 -4.60 -1.12 -13.71
CA ASN A 33 -6.00 -0.94 -14.12
C ASN A 33 -6.85 -2.22 -14.01
N ASN A 34 -6.27 -3.30 -13.50
CA ASN A 34 -6.89 -4.62 -13.36
C ASN A 34 -6.78 -5.12 -11.93
N SER A 35 -7.34 -6.30 -11.65
CA SER A 35 -7.13 -6.98 -10.37
C SER A 35 -5.65 -7.35 -10.19
N MET A 36 -5.15 -7.27 -8.96
CA MET A 36 -3.85 -7.84 -8.62
C MET A 36 -3.93 -9.37 -8.68
N ASP A 37 -3.02 -9.97 -9.43
CA ASP A 37 -2.69 -11.39 -9.35
C ASP A 37 -1.28 -11.58 -8.78
N SER A 38 -0.87 -12.84 -8.61
CA SER A 38 0.44 -13.15 -8.03
C SER A 38 1.61 -12.67 -8.91
N GLN A 39 1.45 -12.63 -10.23
CA GLN A 39 2.50 -12.16 -11.16
C GLN A 39 2.69 -10.64 -11.06
N ALA A 40 1.60 -9.88 -10.99
CA ALA A 40 1.66 -8.44 -10.75
C ALA A 40 2.35 -8.12 -9.41
N PHE A 41 2.09 -8.93 -8.38
CA PHE A 41 2.76 -8.78 -7.10
C PHE A 41 4.27 -9.11 -7.16
N GLU A 42 4.65 -10.15 -7.88
CA GLU A 42 6.07 -10.48 -8.13
C GLU A 42 6.80 -9.33 -8.84
N VAL A 43 6.19 -8.74 -9.87
CA VAL A 43 6.72 -7.55 -10.56
C VAL A 43 6.84 -6.36 -9.61
N PHE A 44 5.85 -6.15 -8.72
CA PHE A 44 5.93 -5.11 -7.70
C PHE A 44 7.14 -5.30 -6.79
N ILE A 45 7.36 -6.52 -6.30
CA ILE A 45 8.51 -6.85 -5.47
C ILE A 45 9.80 -6.56 -6.23
N GLU A 46 9.98 -7.17 -7.40
CA GLU A 46 11.22 -7.11 -8.17
C GLU A 46 11.59 -5.68 -8.60
N LYS A 47 10.61 -4.94 -9.16
CA LYS A 47 10.89 -3.66 -9.84
C LYS A 47 10.73 -2.45 -8.93
N PHE A 48 9.87 -2.51 -7.92
CA PHE A 48 9.53 -1.36 -7.09
C PHE A 48 10.02 -1.49 -5.66
N LEU A 49 9.87 -2.67 -5.03
CA LEU A 49 10.23 -2.85 -3.63
C LEU A 49 11.72 -3.15 -3.42
N LEU A 50 12.27 -4.17 -4.10
CA LEU A 50 13.66 -4.62 -3.90
C LEU A 50 14.69 -3.49 -4.00
N PRO A 51 14.62 -2.56 -4.98
CA PRO A 51 15.60 -1.48 -5.09
C PRO A 51 15.57 -0.48 -3.92
N GLN A 52 14.52 -0.51 -3.10
CA GLN A 52 14.32 0.39 -1.97
C GLN A 52 14.58 -0.28 -0.61
N LEU A 53 14.81 -1.60 -0.58
CA LEU A 53 15.12 -2.35 0.63
C LEU A 53 16.60 -2.20 1.03
N TRP A 54 16.86 -2.47 2.30
CA TRP A 54 18.20 -2.45 2.88
C TRP A 54 18.42 -3.72 3.72
N SER A 55 19.68 -4.08 3.94
CA SER A 55 20.04 -5.19 4.80
C SER A 55 19.51 -4.97 6.22
N GLY A 56 18.80 -5.96 6.76
CA GLY A 56 18.12 -5.88 8.06
C GLY A 56 16.71 -5.31 8.02
N ALA A 57 16.20 -4.88 6.86
CA ALA A 57 14.78 -4.52 6.72
C ALA A 57 13.88 -5.73 6.98
N VAL A 58 12.68 -5.50 7.51
CA VAL A 58 11.65 -6.53 7.67
C VAL A 58 10.44 -6.12 6.85
N VAL A 59 10.12 -6.91 5.82
CA VAL A 59 8.94 -6.74 4.99
C VAL A 59 7.79 -7.49 5.65
N VAL A 60 6.84 -6.72 6.19
CA VAL A 60 5.62 -7.26 6.78
C VAL A 60 4.54 -7.33 5.71
N MET A 61 3.98 -8.52 5.50
CA MET A 61 2.92 -8.76 4.52
C MET A 61 1.70 -9.36 5.19
N ASP A 62 0.50 -9.04 4.68
CA ASP A 62 -0.72 -9.72 5.10
C ASP A 62 -0.81 -11.14 4.52
N ASN A 63 -1.83 -11.89 4.91
CA ASN A 63 -2.00 -13.30 4.54
C ASN A 63 -2.76 -13.48 3.19
N LEU A 64 -2.47 -12.65 2.18
CA LEU A 64 -3.04 -12.82 0.83
C LEU A 64 -2.38 -13.99 0.08
N PRO A 65 -3.13 -14.78 -0.71
CA PRO A 65 -2.56 -15.85 -1.52
C PRO A 65 -1.46 -15.38 -2.49
N ALA A 66 -1.57 -14.16 -3.02
CA ALA A 66 -0.58 -13.56 -3.90
C ALA A 66 0.80 -13.38 -3.22
N HIS A 67 0.83 -13.23 -1.89
CA HIS A 67 2.07 -13.07 -1.11
C HIS A 67 2.78 -14.40 -0.85
N LYS A 68 2.12 -15.54 -1.09
CA LYS A 68 2.64 -16.88 -0.78
C LYS A 68 3.36 -17.55 -1.95
N LEU A 69 3.69 -16.79 -2.99
CA LEU A 69 4.53 -17.29 -4.06
C LEU A 69 5.90 -17.68 -3.50
N ALA A 70 6.37 -18.87 -3.84
CA ALA A 70 7.64 -19.42 -3.37
C ALA A 70 8.86 -18.56 -3.78
N SER A 71 8.71 -17.67 -4.77
CA SER A 71 9.77 -16.76 -5.21
C SER A 71 9.94 -15.52 -4.33
N ILE A 72 8.90 -15.09 -3.59
CA ILE A 72 8.86 -13.80 -2.89
C ILE A 72 9.88 -13.72 -1.76
N GLU A 73 9.90 -14.73 -0.90
CA GLU A 73 10.80 -14.78 0.26
C GLU A 73 12.28 -14.82 -0.17
N PRO A 74 12.72 -15.72 -1.08
CA PRO A 74 14.09 -15.70 -1.60
C PRO A 74 14.49 -14.37 -2.26
N MET A 75 13.58 -13.72 -2.99
CA MET A 75 13.84 -12.42 -3.61
C MET A 75 14.13 -11.34 -2.56
N ILE A 76 13.32 -11.26 -1.51
CA ILE A 76 13.50 -10.28 -0.43
C ILE A 76 14.75 -10.59 0.39
N GLU A 77 15.02 -11.87 0.67
CA GLU A 77 16.20 -12.27 1.42
C GLU A 77 17.51 -12.05 0.66
N SER A 78 17.48 -12.04 -0.69
CA SER A 78 18.66 -11.78 -1.53
C SER A 78 19.32 -10.41 -1.28
N VAL A 79 18.55 -9.43 -0.78
CA VAL A 79 19.05 -8.10 -0.41
C VAL A 79 19.33 -7.97 1.09
N GLY A 80 19.31 -9.09 1.83
CA GLY A 80 19.55 -9.15 3.27
C GLY A 80 18.37 -8.65 4.11
N ALA A 81 17.18 -8.52 3.53
CA ALA A 81 15.95 -8.25 4.27
C ALA A 81 15.30 -9.55 4.75
N LYS A 82 14.26 -9.47 5.58
CA LYS A 82 13.50 -10.61 6.08
C LYS A 82 12.02 -10.45 5.75
N VAL A 83 11.33 -11.58 5.61
CA VAL A 83 9.87 -11.60 5.44
C VAL A 83 9.18 -11.94 6.76
N LEU A 84 8.08 -11.24 7.05
CA LEU A 84 7.17 -11.58 8.15
C LEU A 84 5.73 -11.54 7.64
N CYS A 85 5.07 -12.70 7.63
CA CYS A 85 3.65 -12.78 7.26
C CYS A 85 2.77 -12.68 8.51
N LEU A 86 1.78 -11.79 8.49
CA LEU A 86 0.81 -11.65 9.56
C LEU A 86 -0.14 -12.85 9.61
N SER A 87 -0.66 -13.15 10.80
CA SER A 87 -1.73 -14.13 10.96
C SER A 87 -2.99 -13.74 10.18
N PRO A 88 -3.83 -14.71 9.77
CA PRO A 88 -5.13 -14.42 9.17
C PRO A 88 -5.94 -13.43 10.03
N TYR A 89 -6.71 -12.55 9.37
CA TYR A 89 -7.62 -11.60 10.02
C TYR A 89 -6.97 -10.69 11.07
N SER A 90 -5.70 -10.31 10.84
CA SER A 90 -4.94 -9.45 11.74
C SER A 90 -4.63 -8.06 11.13
N PRO A 91 -5.63 -7.35 10.56
CA PRO A 91 -5.40 -6.05 9.92
C PRO A 91 -4.96 -4.97 10.91
N ASP A 92 -5.28 -5.14 12.20
CA ASP A 92 -4.90 -4.19 13.27
C ASP A 92 -3.38 -4.10 13.46
N PHE A 93 -2.64 -5.13 13.04
CA PHE A 93 -1.18 -5.12 13.03
C PHE A 93 -0.59 -4.70 11.69
N ASN A 94 -1.39 -4.21 10.74
CA ASN A 94 -0.90 -3.77 9.43
C ASN A 94 -1.03 -2.25 9.26
N PRO A 95 0.05 -1.46 9.49
CA PRO A 95 0.00 0.00 9.42
C PRO A 95 -0.46 0.54 8.06
N ILE A 96 -0.24 -0.21 6.98
CA ILE A 96 -0.61 0.23 5.63
C ILE A 96 -2.12 0.35 5.45
N GLU A 97 -2.92 -0.38 6.23
CA GLU A 97 -4.39 -0.26 6.19
C GLU A 97 -4.89 1.12 6.63
N LEU A 98 -4.20 1.73 7.62
CA LEU A 98 -4.50 3.10 8.06
C LEU A 98 -4.17 4.11 6.96
N TRP A 99 -3.03 3.90 6.27
CA TRP A 99 -2.67 4.71 5.12
C TRP A 99 -3.67 4.56 3.97
N TRP A 100 -4.09 3.32 3.64
CA TRP A 100 -5.10 3.07 2.62
C TRP A 100 -6.43 3.73 2.95
N SER A 101 -6.85 3.69 4.21
CA SER A 101 -8.06 4.38 4.67
C SER A 101 -7.97 5.89 4.40
N GLN A 102 -6.85 6.51 4.76
CA GLN A 102 -6.62 7.95 4.51
C GLN A 102 -6.57 8.27 3.01
N LEU A 103 -5.81 7.51 2.22
CA LEU A 103 -5.69 7.72 0.77
C LEU A 103 -7.05 7.59 0.08
N LYS A 104 -7.84 6.56 0.42
CA LYS A 104 -9.20 6.39 -0.09
C LYS A 104 -10.12 7.54 0.32
N SER A 105 -9.97 8.09 1.53
CA SER A 105 -10.73 9.25 1.97
C SER A 105 -10.36 10.49 1.16
N PHE A 106 -9.07 10.71 0.92
CA PHE A 106 -8.56 11.82 0.12
C PHE A 106 -9.04 11.72 -1.33
N LEU A 107 -8.92 10.55 -1.97
CA LEU A 107 -9.40 10.31 -3.33
C LEU A 107 -10.91 10.58 -3.48
N ARG A 108 -11.71 10.20 -2.48
CA ARG A 108 -13.16 10.45 -2.48
C ARG A 108 -13.51 11.93 -2.50
N THR A 109 -12.68 12.82 -1.95
CA THR A 109 -12.90 14.27 -1.98
C THR A 109 -12.80 14.85 -3.40
N PHE A 110 -12.03 14.22 -4.30
CA PHE A 110 -11.86 14.69 -5.67
C PHE A 110 -12.74 13.95 -6.69
N SER A 111 -13.42 12.88 -6.27
CA SER A 111 -14.28 12.03 -7.11
C SER A 111 -13.69 11.76 -8.52
N PRO A 112 -12.46 11.23 -8.61
CA PRO A 112 -11.77 11.07 -9.89
C PRO A 112 -12.54 10.12 -10.83
N THR A 113 -12.63 10.50 -12.10
CA THR A 113 -13.40 9.76 -13.11
C THR A 113 -12.55 8.96 -14.09
N THR A 114 -11.23 9.16 -14.11
CA THR A 114 -10.29 8.44 -14.97
C THR A 114 -9.06 7.96 -14.20
N THR A 115 -8.36 6.98 -14.74
CA THR A 115 -7.15 6.38 -14.15
C THR A 115 -6.02 7.39 -14.05
N GLU A 116 -5.88 8.28 -15.03
CA GLU A 116 -4.86 9.34 -15.03
C GLU A 116 -5.11 10.38 -13.92
N ILE A 117 -6.38 10.67 -13.62
CA ILE A 117 -6.73 11.57 -12.51
C ILE A 117 -6.43 10.86 -11.19
N VAL A 118 -6.72 9.55 -11.07
CA VAL A 118 -6.36 8.77 -9.88
C VAL A 118 -4.86 8.84 -9.62
N ASP A 119 -4.00 8.61 -10.63
CA ASP A 119 -2.55 8.68 -10.48
C ASP A 119 -2.05 10.08 -10.07
N LYS A 120 -2.64 11.13 -10.64
CA LYS A 120 -2.33 12.52 -10.25
C LYS A 120 -2.71 12.80 -8.81
N VAL A 121 -3.91 12.40 -8.39
CA VAL A 121 -4.38 12.61 -7.01
C VAL A 121 -3.55 11.80 -6.02
N ILE A 122 -3.16 10.56 -6.36
CA ILE A 122 -2.22 9.76 -5.56
C ILE A 122 -0.87 10.49 -5.43
N SER A 123 -0.34 11.02 -6.53
CA SER A 123 0.92 11.77 -6.52
C SER A 123 0.86 12.99 -5.60
N VAL A 124 -0.25 13.74 -5.61
CA VAL A 124 -0.51 14.84 -4.68
C VAL A 124 -0.62 14.34 -3.23
N ALA A 125 -1.31 13.22 -2.99
CA ALA A 125 -1.43 12.63 -1.67
C ALA A 125 -0.07 12.23 -1.09
N LEU A 126 0.82 11.67 -1.93
CA LEU A 126 2.19 11.34 -1.55
C LEU A 126 3.00 12.60 -1.22
N TYR A 127 2.88 13.67 -2.02
CA TYR A 127 3.56 14.94 -1.80
C TYR A 127 3.13 15.61 -0.49
N LEU A 128 1.84 15.52 -0.14
CA LEU A 128 1.27 16.12 1.08
C LEU A 128 1.44 15.23 2.33
N MET A 129 2.11 14.07 2.21
CA MET A 129 2.21 13.14 3.31
C MET A 129 3.06 13.70 4.45
N ASN A 130 2.49 13.75 5.65
CA ASN A 130 3.22 14.08 6.86
C ASN A 130 3.94 12.83 7.42
N PRO A 131 5.28 12.81 7.53
CA PRO A 131 6.01 11.67 8.09
C PRO A 131 5.59 11.30 9.52
N GLN A 132 5.09 12.27 10.30
CA GLN A 132 4.58 12.00 11.64
C GLN A 132 3.37 11.06 11.64
N HIS A 133 2.53 11.10 10.58
CA HIS A 133 1.40 10.19 10.46
C HIS A 133 1.86 8.74 10.31
N LEU A 134 2.92 8.50 9.53
CA LEU A 134 3.50 7.16 9.38
C LEU A 134 3.95 6.63 10.74
N LYS A 135 4.70 7.43 11.50
CA LYS A 135 5.12 7.06 12.86
C LYS A 135 3.92 6.73 13.77
N ASN A 136 2.87 7.56 13.73
CA ASN A 136 1.68 7.35 14.54
C ASN A 136 0.93 6.06 14.15
N TRP A 137 0.84 5.72 12.86
CA TRP A 137 0.21 4.49 12.39
C TRP A 137 0.97 3.24 12.84
N PHE A 138 2.29 3.23 12.70
CA PHE A 138 3.11 2.13 13.20
C PHE A 138 2.95 1.97 14.73
N THR A 139 2.92 3.08 15.47
CA THR A 139 2.70 3.05 16.93
C THR A 139 1.32 2.48 17.28
N ASN A 140 0.29 2.86 16.54
CA ASN A 140 -1.08 2.36 16.73
C ASN A 140 -1.20 0.85 16.45
N CYS A 141 -0.35 0.31 15.56
CA CYS A 141 -0.28 -1.12 15.26
C CYS A 141 0.74 -1.88 16.15
N CYS A 142 1.08 -1.33 17.32
CA CYS A 142 1.96 -1.94 18.31
C CYS A 142 3.44 -2.10 17.89
N TYR A 143 3.92 -1.33 16.90
CA TYR A 143 5.34 -1.29 16.56
C TYR A 143 6.09 -0.28 17.42
N CYS A 144 7.30 -0.64 17.87
CA CYS A 144 8.21 0.29 18.52
C CYS A 144 8.71 1.34 17.52
N THR A 145 8.39 2.61 17.76
CA THR A 145 8.81 3.74 16.90
C THR A 145 9.63 4.80 17.66
N SER A 146 9.88 4.57 18.94
CA SER A 146 10.72 5.40 19.82
C SER A 146 12.15 5.51 19.30
#